data_AF-A0A060BYK0-F1
#
_entry.id   AF-A0A060BYK0-F1
#
_cell.length_a   1.000
_cell.length_b   1.000
_cell.length_c   1.000
_cell.angle_alpha   90.00
_cell.angle_beta   90.00
_cell.angle_gamma   90.00
#
_symmetry.space_group_name_H-M   'P 1'
#
loop_
_entity.id
_entity.type
_entity.pdbx_description
1 polymer ?
#
loop_
_entity_poly.entity_id
_entity_poly.type
_entity_poly.pdbx_seq_one_letter_code
_entity_poly.pdbx_strand_id
1 'polypeptide(L)'
;PVFAADEKNKSGLRTRSTMQGGTANFSEFSIDDTKGSEAVYLHAEKDLNIEVENNRNVTVTKDETVQIDGKKTDTVKQDYATTVSEGNKTTTVSQGNESLDVTEGTITHTAGQSITLKVGGNSIKIDTSSITLTVEKAR
;
A
#
# COMPACT_ATOMS: atom_id res chain seq x y z
N PRO A 1 26.33 18.74 11.87
CA PRO A 1 26.33 17.39 11.25
C PRO A 1 25.10 16.63 11.75
N VAL A 2 24.49 15.77 10.94
CA VAL A 2 23.29 15.00 11.33
C VAL A 2 23.61 14.01 12.45
N PHE A 3 24.81 13.43 12.38
CA PHE A 3 25.35 12.42 13.29
C PHE A 3 26.54 12.96 14.08
N ALA A 4 26.86 12.33 15.21
CA ALA A 4 28.04 12.64 16.00
C ALA A 4 29.33 12.24 15.26
N ALA A 5 30.47 12.83 15.65
CA ALA A 5 31.73 12.63 14.92
C ALA A 5 32.30 11.20 15.02
N ASP A 6 31.90 10.45 16.04
CA ASP A 6 32.23 9.04 16.26
C ASP A 6 31.32 8.06 15.52
N GLU A 7 30.15 8.52 15.02
CA GLU A 7 29.25 7.76 14.14
C GLU A 7 29.74 7.75 12.68
N LYS A 8 30.96 7.24 12.48
CA LYS A 8 31.67 7.30 11.19
C LYS A 8 31.00 6.53 10.05
N ASN A 9 30.09 5.63 10.37
CA ASN A 9 29.31 4.82 9.43
C ASN A 9 27.99 5.49 9.00
N LYS A 10 27.70 6.70 9.49
CA LYS A 10 26.47 7.41 9.15
C LYS A 10 26.77 8.72 8.45
N SER A 11 25.98 9.05 7.44
CA SER A 11 26.11 10.30 6.70
C SER A 11 24.75 10.81 6.24
N GLY A 12 24.61 12.12 6.05
CA GLY A 12 23.34 12.69 5.62
C GLY A 12 23.27 14.20 5.68
N LEU A 13 22.13 14.71 5.24
CA LEU A 13 21.76 16.11 5.24
C LEU A 13 20.43 16.27 5.97
N ARG A 14 20.39 17.11 7.00
CA ARG A 14 19.18 17.48 7.73
C ARG A 14 19.04 19.00 7.71
N THR A 15 17.89 19.49 7.26
CA THR A 15 17.53 20.91 7.31
C THR A 15 16.64 21.17 8.53
N ARG A 16 16.40 22.45 8.86
CA ARG A 16 15.43 22.84 9.88
C ARG A 16 14.44 23.82 9.27
N SER A 17 13.17 23.69 9.62
CA SER A 17 12.18 24.71 9.29
C SER A 17 12.62 26.06 9.87
N THR A 18 12.48 27.12 9.10
CA THR A 18 12.83 28.48 9.53
C THR A 18 11.70 29.12 10.35
N MET A 19 11.86 30.37 10.77
CA MET A 19 10.81 31.18 11.42
C MET A 19 10.11 30.45 12.59
N GLN A 20 10.90 29.98 13.56
CA GLN A 20 10.48 29.24 14.78
C GLN A 20 10.33 27.71 14.63
N GLY A 21 10.89 27.09 13.59
CA GLY A 21 11.02 25.62 13.56
C GLY A 21 11.86 25.07 14.72
N GLY A 22 11.27 24.16 15.49
CA GLY A 22 11.94 23.47 16.60
C GLY A 22 12.78 22.28 16.14
N THR A 23 13.35 21.55 17.10
CA THR A 23 14.14 20.34 16.83
C THR A 23 13.33 19.21 16.18
N ALA A 24 12.00 19.25 16.30
CA ALA A 24 11.08 18.31 15.67
C ALA A 24 10.79 18.64 14.20
N ASN A 25 11.04 19.88 13.75
CA ASN A 25 10.66 20.34 12.42
C ASN A 25 11.84 20.26 11.45
N PHE A 26 11.93 19.19 10.65
CA PHE A 26 13.05 18.96 9.75
C PHE A 26 12.71 18.13 8.53
N SER A 27 13.50 18.30 7.46
CA SER A 27 13.58 17.30 6.40
C SER A 27 14.97 16.68 6.42
N GLU A 28 15.05 15.39 6.10
CA GLU A 28 16.30 14.63 6.16
C GLU A 28 16.40 13.62 5.04
N PHE A 29 17.61 13.51 4.50
CA PHE A 29 18.07 12.34 3.79
C PHE A 29 19.35 11.85 4.46
N SER A 30 19.35 10.62 4.96
CA SER A 30 20.51 10.03 5.61
C SER A 30 20.68 8.55 5.31
N ILE A 31 21.90 8.08 5.49
CA ILE A 31 22.35 6.72 5.24
C ILE A 31 23.11 6.25 6.49
N ASP A 32 22.78 5.05 6.95
CA ASP A 32 23.52 4.28 7.94
C ASP A 32 24.11 3.05 7.26
N ASP A 33 25.44 2.94 7.21
CA ASP A 33 26.18 1.80 6.64
C ASP A 33 26.68 0.84 7.74
N THR A 34 26.01 0.79 8.91
CA THR A 34 26.28 -0.24 9.91
C THR A 34 25.98 -1.61 9.32
N LYS A 35 27.00 -2.46 9.21
CA LYS A 35 26.86 -3.82 8.69
C LYS A 35 25.73 -4.60 9.39
N GLY A 36 24.74 -5.05 8.62
CA GLY A 36 23.58 -5.82 9.10
C GLY A 36 22.46 -4.96 9.70
N SER A 37 22.56 -3.63 9.62
CA SER A 37 21.54 -2.68 10.03
C SER A 37 21.53 -1.47 9.09
N GLU A 38 21.88 -1.70 7.83
CA GLU A 38 21.97 -0.67 6.82
C GLU A 38 20.59 -0.04 6.58
N ALA A 39 20.55 1.28 6.47
CA ALA A 39 19.30 2.00 6.27
C ALA A 39 19.51 3.26 5.46
N VAL A 40 18.54 3.56 4.60
CA VAL A 40 18.35 4.90 4.03
C VAL A 40 17.09 5.47 4.66
N TYR A 41 17.20 6.66 5.24
CA TYR A 41 16.09 7.38 5.83
C TYR A 41 15.78 8.62 5.00
N LEU A 42 14.53 8.73 4.54
CA LEU A 42 14.01 9.91 3.86
C LEU A 42 12.80 10.42 4.66
N HIS A 43 12.91 11.64 5.16
CA HIS A 43 11.86 12.32 5.91
C HIS A 43 11.59 13.69 5.31
N ALA A 44 10.33 13.96 5.02
CA ALA A 44 9.86 15.28 4.61
C ALA A 44 8.92 15.82 5.70
N GLU A 45 9.22 17.00 6.23
CA GLU A 45 8.43 17.63 7.31
C GLU A 45 6.96 17.85 6.92
N LYS A 46 6.71 18.12 5.64
CA LYS A 46 5.38 18.52 5.16
C LYS A 46 4.97 17.76 3.90
N ASP A 47 5.48 18.19 2.76
CA ASP A 47 5.12 17.64 1.45
C ASP A 47 6.34 16.94 0.82
N LEU A 48 6.16 15.70 0.37
CA LEU A 48 7.12 15.00 -0.49
C LEU A 48 6.49 14.81 -1.86
N ASN A 49 6.95 15.58 -2.84
CA ASN A 49 6.56 15.42 -4.23
C ASN A 49 7.64 14.61 -4.96
N ILE A 50 7.23 13.55 -5.66
CA ILE A 50 8.11 12.73 -6.49
C ILE A 50 7.56 12.78 -7.91
N GLU A 51 8.35 13.34 -8.83
CA GLU A 51 8.04 13.39 -10.26
C GLU A 51 9.09 12.58 -11.03
N VAL A 52 8.61 11.73 -11.94
CA VAL A 52 9.46 10.88 -12.78
C VAL A 52 8.90 10.94 -14.19
N GLU A 53 9.63 11.57 -15.12
CA GLU A 53 9.15 11.79 -16.50
C GLU A 53 9.18 10.54 -17.39
N ASN A 54 9.86 9.49 -16.93
CA ASN A 54 9.99 8.23 -17.66
C ASN A 54 9.54 7.04 -16.79
N ASN A 55 10.48 6.25 -16.26
CA ASN A 55 10.15 5.01 -15.55
C ASN A 55 10.59 5.09 -14.08
N ARG A 56 9.69 4.67 -13.18
CA ARG A 56 10.01 4.36 -11.79
C ARG A 56 9.97 2.84 -11.60
N ASN A 57 11.11 2.25 -11.23
CA ASN A 57 11.20 0.84 -10.87
C ASN A 57 11.46 0.73 -9.37
N VAL A 58 10.75 -0.17 -8.69
CA VAL A 58 10.90 -0.44 -7.27
C VAL A 58 11.01 -1.96 -7.08
N THR A 59 12.06 -2.40 -6.40
CA THR A 59 12.26 -3.80 -6.02
C THR A 59 12.49 -3.85 -4.51
N VAL A 60 11.60 -4.53 -3.80
CA VAL A 60 11.72 -4.82 -2.37
C VAL A 60 11.82 -6.33 -2.22
N THR A 61 12.96 -6.83 -1.73
CA THR A 61 13.27 -8.27 -1.73
C THR A 61 12.68 -9.03 -0.54
N LYS A 62 12.13 -8.31 0.43
CA LYS A 62 11.56 -8.89 1.64
C LYS A 62 10.13 -8.38 1.87
N ASP A 63 9.97 -7.28 2.59
CA ASP A 63 8.65 -6.78 3.01
C ASP A 63 8.53 -5.28 2.68
N GLU A 64 7.38 -4.88 2.12
CA GLU A 64 6.98 -3.47 2.00
C GLU A 64 5.76 -3.21 2.89
N THR A 65 5.79 -2.13 3.66
CA THR A 65 4.64 -1.65 4.43
C THR A 65 4.35 -0.21 4.05
N VAL A 66 3.10 0.07 3.66
CA VAL A 66 2.65 1.42 3.30
C VAL A 66 1.47 1.78 4.18
N GLN A 67 1.58 2.87 4.95
CA GLN A 67 0.51 3.41 5.78
C GLN A 67 0.14 4.82 5.28
N ILE A 68 -1.16 5.05 5.10
CA ILE A 68 -1.71 6.35 4.71
C ILE A 68 -2.86 6.65 5.67
N ASP A 69 -2.68 7.64 6.54
CA ASP A 69 -3.71 8.05 7.51
C ASP A 69 -4.82 8.88 6.86
N GLY A 70 -4.49 9.54 5.74
CA GLY A 70 -5.43 10.31 4.92
C GLY A 70 -6.00 9.50 3.76
N LYS A 71 -6.02 10.12 2.58
CA LYS A 71 -6.56 9.53 1.35
C LYS A 71 -5.44 9.05 0.42
N LYS A 72 -5.58 7.86 -0.14
CA LYS A 72 -4.82 7.41 -1.32
C LYS A 72 -5.70 7.50 -2.58
N THR A 73 -5.13 8.03 -3.66
CA THR A 73 -5.75 8.04 -5.00
C THR A 73 -4.73 7.55 -5.99
N ASP A 74 -5.09 6.58 -6.82
CA ASP A 74 -4.27 6.10 -7.92
C ASP A 74 -4.99 6.37 -9.24
N THR A 75 -4.30 6.99 -10.19
CA THR A 75 -4.80 7.22 -11.55
C THR A 75 -3.82 6.55 -12.52
N VAL A 76 -4.28 5.50 -13.19
CA VAL A 76 -3.51 4.77 -14.20
C VAL A 76 -4.23 4.90 -15.54
N LYS A 77 -3.53 5.45 -16.54
CA LYS A 77 -4.13 5.73 -17.86
C LYS A 77 -4.20 4.52 -18.79
N GLN A 78 -3.36 3.52 -18.53
CA GLN A 78 -3.29 2.28 -19.28
C GLN A 78 -3.51 1.13 -18.30
N ASP A 79 -2.80 0.02 -18.47
CA ASP A 79 -3.03 -1.20 -17.71
C ASP A 79 -2.58 -1.10 -16.24
N TYR A 80 -3.38 -1.65 -15.34
CA TYR A 80 -3.04 -1.86 -13.94
C TYR A 80 -3.11 -3.35 -13.61
N ALA A 81 -1.93 -3.98 -13.48
CA ALA A 81 -1.80 -5.40 -13.18
C ALA A 81 -1.27 -5.63 -11.75
N THR A 82 -1.76 -6.68 -11.10
CA THR A 82 -1.28 -7.12 -9.78
C THR A 82 -1.20 -8.65 -9.76
N THR A 83 -0.06 -9.18 -9.33
CA THR A 83 0.18 -10.62 -9.20
C THR A 83 0.61 -10.95 -7.78
N VAL A 84 -0.05 -11.93 -7.16
CA VAL A 84 0.38 -12.56 -5.89
C VAL A 84 0.66 -14.02 -6.22
N SER A 85 1.93 -14.38 -6.36
CA SER A 85 2.35 -15.72 -6.79
C SER A 85 2.19 -16.76 -5.67
N GLU A 86 2.37 -16.34 -4.43
CA GLU A 86 2.31 -17.18 -3.24
C GLU A 86 1.55 -16.45 -2.13
N GLY A 87 0.78 -17.21 -1.32
CA GLY A 87 0.02 -16.65 -0.21
C GLY A 87 -1.37 -16.15 -0.59
N ASN A 88 -1.84 -15.11 0.09
CA ASN A 88 -3.23 -14.62 0.03
C ASN A 88 -3.30 -13.14 -0.31
N LYS A 89 -4.36 -12.72 -1.01
CA LYS A 89 -4.77 -11.31 -1.15
C LYS A 89 -6.01 -11.07 -0.31
N THR A 90 -5.98 -10.07 0.57
CA THR A 90 -7.10 -9.69 1.43
C THR A 90 -7.37 -8.19 1.32
N THR A 91 -8.65 -7.83 1.19
CA THR A 91 -9.13 -6.45 1.21
C THR A 91 -10.17 -6.31 2.32
N THR A 92 -10.18 -5.21 3.04
CA THR A 92 -11.19 -4.94 4.08
C THR A 92 -11.58 -3.47 4.05
N VAL A 93 -12.88 -3.22 3.90
CA VAL A 93 -13.50 -1.90 4.07
C VAL A 93 -14.35 -1.99 5.34
N SER A 94 -13.82 -1.49 6.45
CA SER A 94 -14.48 -1.59 7.76
C SER A 94 -15.66 -0.63 7.90
N GLN A 95 -15.60 0.50 7.19
CA GLN A 95 -16.64 1.53 7.15
C GLN A 95 -16.74 2.09 5.73
N GLY A 96 -17.96 2.41 5.28
CA GLY A 96 -18.22 2.93 3.95
C GLY A 96 -18.58 1.84 2.93
N ASN A 97 -18.28 2.10 1.66
CA ASN A 97 -18.70 1.27 0.53
C ASN A 97 -17.51 0.90 -0.36
N GLU A 98 -17.58 -0.28 -0.96
CA GLU A 98 -16.74 -0.66 -2.10
C GLU A 98 -17.61 -0.61 -3.37
N SER A 99 -17.08 0.00 -4.44
CA SER A 99 -17.78 0.13 -5.72
C SER A 99 -16.83 -0.23 -6.84
N LEU A 100 -17.32 -1.00 -7.81
CA LEU A 100 -16.63 -1.35 -9.04
C LEU A 100 -17.52 -0.97 -10.22
N ASP A 101 -17.03 -0.08 -11.06
CA ASP A 101 -17.70 0.35 -12.29
C ASP A 101 -16.80 0.03 -13.49
N VAL A 102 -17.35 -0.73 -14.44
CA VAL A 102 -16.69 -1.12 -15.70
C VAL A 102 -17.65 -0.77 -16.83
N THR A 103 -17.44 0.39 -17.45
CA THR A 103 -18.41 1.02 -18.34
C THR A 103 -18.61 0.28 -19.67
N GLU A 104 -17.52 -0.19 -20.29
CA GLU A 104 -17.57 -0.83 -21.62
C GLU A 104 -17.18 -2.30 -21.61
N GLY A 105 -16.46 -2.74 -20.56
CA GLY A 105 -15.83 -4.06 -20.49
C GLY A 105 -16.64 -5.11 -19.71
N THR A 106 -15.94 -6.18 -19.31
CA THR A 106 -16.50 -7.26 -18.49
C THR A 106 -15.74 -7.39 -17.17
N ILE A 107 -16.43 -7.94 -16.16
CA ILE A 107 -15.83 -8.39 -14.91
C ILE A 107 -15.79 -9.91 -14.96
N THR A 108 -14.61 -10.50 -14.75
CA THR A 108 -14.43 -11.95 -14.71
C THR A 108 -13.80 -12.35 -13.38
N HIS A 109 -14.45 -13.27 -12.67
CA HIS A 109 -13.91 -13.94 -11.50
C HIS A 109 -13.77 -15.43 -11.80
N THR A 110 -12.54 -15.93 -11.74
CA THR A 110 -12.22 -17.35 -11.91
C THR A 110 -11.60 -17.86 -10.61
N ALA A 111 -12.16 -18.91 -10.04
CA ALA A 111 -11.63 -19.55 -8.84
C ALA A 111 -11.58 -21.06 -9.04
N GLY A 112 -10.50 -21.70 -8.58
CA GLY A 112 -10.33 -23.15 -8.69
C GLY A 112 -11.17 -23.97 -7.70
N GLN A 113 -11.71 -23.33 -6.66
CA GLN A 113 -12.48 -24.01 -5.61
C GLN A 113 -13.90 -23.46 -5.49
N SER A 114 -14.05 -22.16 -5.18
CA SER A 114 -15.37 -21.55 -5.05
C SER A 114 -15.33 -20.02 -5.13
N ILE A 115 -16.46 -19.43 -5.49
CA ILE A 115 -16.77 -18.00 -5.35
C ILE A 115 -17.97 -17.89 -4.40
N THR A 116 -17.89 -17.02 -3.40
CA THR A 116 -18.99 -16.78 -2.45
C THR A 116 -19.29 -15.29 -2.35
N LEU A 117 -20.57 -14.93 -2.52
CA LEU A 117 -21.12 -13.59 -2.29
C LEU A 117 -22.07 -13.68 -1.11
N LYS A 118 -21.83 -12.93 -0.03
CA LYS A 118 -22.58 -13.07 1.23
C LYS A 118 -23.01 -11.71 1.78
N VAL A 119 -24.26 -11.65 2.26
CA VAL A 119 -24.85 -10.49 2.96
C VAL A 119 -25.63 -10.99 4.16
N GLY A 120 -25.16 -10.71 5.38
CA GLY A 120 -25.76 -11.28 6.60
C GLY A 120 -25.79 -12.81 6.55
N GLY A 121 -26.95 -13.42 6.79
CA GLY A 121 -27.16 -14.87 6.62
C GLY A 121 -27.46 -15.34 5.19
N ASN A 122 -27.66 -14.42 4.23
CA ASN A 122 -27.92 -14.76 2.84
C ASN A 122 -26.62 -14.94 2.05
N SER A 123 -26.59 -15.89 1.11
CA SER A 123 -25.41 -16.08 0.25
C SER A 123 -25.69 -16.73 -1.09
N ILE A 124 -24.85 -16.42 -2.06
CA ILE A 124 -24.66 -17.14 -3.33
C ILE A 124 -23.29 -17.80 -3.27
N LYS A 125 -23.21 -19.11 -3.43
CA LYS A 125 -21.95 -19.85 -3.53
C LYS A 125 -21.91 -20.64 -4.83
N ILE A 126 -20.83 -20.48 -5.58
CA ILE A 126 -20.48 -21.29 -6.76
C ILE A 126 -19.29 -22.15 -6.33
N ASP A 127 -19.37 -23.46 -6.51
CA ASP A 127 -18.24 -24.38 -6.38
C ASP A 127 -18.06 -25.20 -7.67
N THR A 128 -17.10 -26.12 -7.68
CA THR A 128 -16.78 -26.93 -8.87
C THR A 128 -17.90 -27.87 -9.33
N SER A 129 -18.95 -28.05 -8.51
CA SER A 129 -20.02 -29.02 -8.75
C SER A 129 -21.42 -28.42 -8.75
N SER A 130 -21.62 -27.26 -8.10
CA SER A 130 -22.95 -26.72 -7.85
C SER A 130 -22.97 -25.20 -7.69
N ILE A 131 -24.18 -24.65 -7.80
CA ILE A 131 -24.51 -23.27 -7.39
C ILE A 131 -25.54 -23.37 -6.27
N THR A 132 -25.23 -22.83 -5.10
CA THR A 132 -26.09 -22.84 -3.91
C THR A 132 -26.56 -21.44 -3.56
N LEU A 133 -27.87 -21.28 -3.35
CA LEU A 133 -28.50 -20.09 -2.83
C LEU A 133 -28.97 -20.37 -1.40
N THR A 134 -28.54 -19.56 -0.44
CA THR A 134 -29.01 -19.62 0.94
C THR A 134 -29.75 -18.35 1.28
N VAL A 135 -30.97 -18.50 1.81
CA VAL A 135 -31.80 -17.41 2.30
C VAL A 135 -32.11 -17.69 3.76
N GLU A 136 -31.70 -16.78 4.65
CA GLU A 136 -32.05 -16.85 6.06
C GLU A 136 -33.54 -16.51 6.20
N LYS A 137 -34.32 -17.42 6.80
CA LYS A 137 -35.74 -17.16 7.08
C LYS A 137 -35.83 -16.03 8.11
N ALA A 138 -36.54 -14.96 7.77
CA ALA A 138 -36.94 -13.96 8.76
C ALA A 138 -37.72 -14.66 9.89
N ARG A 139 -37.34 -14.38 11.14
CA ARG A 139 -38.12 -14.75 12.33
C ARG A 139 -39.29 -13.80 12.50
#